data_AF-A5KCV5-F1
#
_entry.id   AF-A5KCV5-F1
#
_cell.length_a   1.000
_cell.length_b   1.000
_cell.length_c   1.000
_cell.angle_alpha   90.00
_cell.angle_beta   90.00
_cell.angle_gamma   90.00
#
_symmetry.space_group_name_H-M   'P 1'
#
loop_
_entity.id
_entity.type
_entity.pdbx_description
1 polymer ?
#
loop_
_entity_poly.entity_id
_entity_poly.type
_entity_poly.pdbx_seq_one_letter_code
_entity_poly.pdbx_strand_id
1 'polypeptide(L)'
;MFDLEGGGTQVEADDETISESTIQGQRIIFEHLPAYIFEQKLKEDATDNNFSGYYNVVKHISERYGWGNDLFKKLSRNISLVHDSYIEGDEFNRKRCYDLNYWLYDNVYKNLESSNTNDTDYFKDISTKLQGVWKNIVDNEFKDRPYQCYPDKELLLNMGYLQEIKDLFDFYEDYNEMKKEIIADTSGSCRRYVEYLKQRIPVYYTWRDSCKVPEYTCKRYIDDYMKYRPASIVPDLSPWVVLTYPGNKCYATVYDIFVKAKEQPKRNDGIYKKKMEKLEKLNPGKSLLNISMGEGLRGSEFFIPGDHDDYWLRLKWDILLYITDDITPPVLGIVGTLLIFWALYKVRKRIRPNINYDDIKLLYGSEESLNSSTDSYDYNNDYDNDYDNDDYSDSNSSYNLSYASTLDY
;
A
#
# COMPACT_ATOMS: atom_id res chain seq x y z
N MET A 1 -23.87 23.90 -35.03
CA MET A 1 -23.11 24.66 -36.04
C MET A 1 -21.89 25.22 -35.33
N PHE A 2 -20.76 24.59 -35.59
CA PHE A 2 -19.36 24.92 -35.24
C PHE A 2 -18.88 24.84 -33.78
N ASP A 3 -18.00 23.85 -33.60
CA ASP A 3 -16.98 23.63 -32.57
C ASP A 3 -15.89 24.73 -32.52
N LEU A 4 -15.09 24.68 -31.46
CA LEU A 4 -13.59 24.65 -31.43
C LEU A 4 -13.17 24.68 -29.95
N GLU A 5 -12.85 23.54 -29.32
CA GLU A 5 -11.53 22.87 -29.20
C GLU A 5 -10.49 23.57 -28.31
N GLY A 6 -9.84 22.78 -27.44
CA GLY A 6 -8.46 23.03 -27.02
C GLY A 6 -8.13 22.70 -25.57
N GLY A 7 -7.70 21.45 -25.28
CA GLY A 7 -6.97 21.13 -24.05
C GLY A 7 -7.31 19.81 -23.36
N GLY A 8 -7.64 18.75 -24.10
CA GLY A 8 -7.70 17.41 -23.55
C GLY A 8 -6.29 16.84 -23.42
N THR A 9 -5.71 16.88 -22.21
CA THR A 9 -4.57 16.02 -21.89
C THR A 9 -5.10 14.59 -21.83
N GLN A 10 -4.73 13.79 -22.83
CA GLN A 10 -4.91 12.34 -22.80
C GLN A 10 -4.21 11.82 -21.54
N VAL A 11 -5.00 11.38 -20.57
CA VAL A 11 -4.53 10.49 -19.51
C VAL A 11 -4.51 9.11 -20.17
N GLU A 12 -3.30 8.59 -20.40
CA GLU A 12 -3.07 7.20 -20.76
C GLU A 12 -3.94 6.30 -19.89
N ALA A 13 -4.73 5.44 -20.52
CA ALA A 13 -5.56 4.48 -19.84
C ALA A 13 -4.66 3.41 -19.21
N ASP A 14 -4.83 3.21 -17.90
CA ASP A 14 -4.15 2.20 -17.09
C ASP A 14 -4.52 0.78 -17.56
N ASP A 15 -3.65 0.13 -18.34
CA ASP A 15 -3.87 -1.18 -18.98
C ASP A 15 -3.74 -2.39 -18.02
N GLU A 16 -3.73 -2.18 -16.68
CA GLU A 16 -3.40 -3.21 -15.67
C GLU A 16 -4.40 -3.34 -14.51
N THR A 17 -5.55 -2.64 -14.55
CA THR A 17 -6.56 -2.67 -13.47
C THR A 17 -7.79 -3.46 -13.88
N ILE A 18 -8.11 -4.51 -13.12
CA ILE A 18 -9.35 -5.29 -13.30
C ILE A 18 -10.37 -4.90 -12.23
N SER A 19 -11.62 -4.88 -12.67
CA SER A 19 -12.78 -4.86 -11.80
C SER A 19 -13.41 -6.25 -11.75
N GLU A 20 -13.33 -6.93 -10.61
CA GLU A 20 -13.99 -8.23 -10.40
C GLU A 20 -15.28 -8.05 -9.59
N SER A 21 -16.40 -8.60 -10.06
CA SER A 21 -17.64 -8.61 -9.30
C SER A 21 -17.55 -9.65 -8.18
N THR A 22 -17.75 -9.23 -6.93
CA THR A 22 -17.80 -10.10 -5.76
C THR A 22 -19.11 -9.97 -5.00
N ILE A 23 -19.30 -10.82 -4.00
CA ILE A 23 -20.48 -10.80 -3.12
C ILE A 23 -20.60 -9.50 -2.32
N GLN A 24 -19.47 -8.79 -2.10
CA GLN A 24 -19.47 -7.49 -1.44
C GLN A 24 -19.49 -6.30 -2.42
N GLY A 25 -19.62 -6.56 -3.73
CA GLY A 25 -19.60 -5.55 -4.79
C GLY A 25 -18.35 -5.62 -5.66
N GLN A 26 -18.07 -4.52 -6.37
CA GLN A 26 -16.98 -4.42 -7.32
C GLN A 26 -15.63 -4.32 -6.59
N ARG A 27 -14.78 -5.31 -6.80
CA ARG A 27 -13.43 -5.43 -6.23
C ARG A 27 -12.40 -4.93 -7.22
N ILE A 28 -11.56 -3.99 -6.79
CA ILE A 28 -10.45 -3.48 -7.61
C ILE A 28 -9.21 -4.34 -7.36
N ILE A 29 -8.60 -4.79 -8.45
CA ILE A 29 -7.44 -5.67 -8.46
C ILE A 29 -6.47 -5.19 -9.54
N PHE A 30 -5.17 -5.39 -9.33
CA PHE A 30 -4.16 -5.08 -10.33
C PHE A 30 -3.42 -6.35 -10.75
N GLU A 31 -3.22 -6.52 -12.05
CA GLU A 31 -2.68 -7.76 -12.62
C GLU A 31 -1.23 -8.02 -12.25
N HIS A 32 -0.46 -6.95 -12.06
CA HIS A 32 0.96 -7.04 -11.75
C HIS A 32 1.23 -7.35 -10.27
N LEU A 33 0.22 -7.27 -9.40
CA LEU A 33 0.40 -7.45 -7.96
C LEU A 33 0.44 -8.94 -7.55
N PRO A 34 1.23 -9.30 -6.52
CA PRO A 34 1.46 -10.69 -6.14
C PRO A 34 0.19 -11.50 -5.82
N ALA A 35 -0.78 -10.89 -5.13
CA ALA A 35 -2.00 -11.61 -4.74
C ALA A 35 -2.80 -12.07 -5.97
N TYR A 36 -2.90 -11.21 -6.99
CA TYR A 36 -3.55 -11.56 -8.25
C TYR A 36 -2.80 -12.67 -8.99
N ILE A 37 -1.47 -12.56 -9.10
CA ILE A 37 -0.63 -13.55 -9.79
C ILE A 37 -0.83 -14.94 -9.18
N PHE A 38 -0.86 -15.05 -7.86
CA PHE A 38 -1.12 -16.33 -7.19
C PHE A 38 -2.55 -16.83 -7.39
N GLU A 39 -3.53 -15.93 -7.34
CA GLU A 39 -4.93 -16.27 -7.57
C GLU A 39 -5.18 -16.81 -8.99
N GLN A 40 -4.52 -16.24 -10.00
CA GLN A 40 -4.63 -16.75 -11.38
C GLN A 40 -4.10 -18.17 -11.50
N LYS A 41 -3.00 -18.50 -10.81
CA LYS A 41 -2.51 -19.88 -10.76
C LYS A 41 -3.62 -20.81 -10.26
N LEU A 42 -4.29 -20.48 -9.15
CA LEU A 42 -5.40 -21.31 -8.63
C LEU A 42 -6.58 -21.48 -9.61
N LYS A 43 -6.77 -20.54 -10.54
CA LYS A 43 -7.86 -20.53 -11.53
C LYS A 43 -7.54 -21.28 -12.83
N GLU A 44 -6.27 -21.61 -13.09
CA GLU A 44 -5.88 -22.38 -14.28
C GLU A 44 -6.63 -23.71 -14.42
N ASP A 45 -6.83 -24.14 -15.66
CA ASP A 45 -7.46 -25.43 -15.94
C ASP A 45 -6.57 -26.61 -15.53
N ALA A 46 -7.22 -27.71 -15.18
CA ALA A 46 -6.54 -28.95 -14.79
C ALA A 46 -7.05 -30.10 -15.66
N THR A 47 -6.15 -30.74 -16.41
CA THR A 47 -6.46 -31.91 -17.24
C THR A 47 -6.47 -33.18 -16.42
N ASP A 48 -5.53 -33.30 -15.49
CA ASP A 48 -5.23 -34.51 -14.72
C ASP A 48 -5.73 -34.44 -13.28
N ASN A 49 -6.02 -35.61 -12.71
CA ASN A 49 -6.37 -35.76 -11.30
C ASN A 49 -5.40 -36.76 -10.64
N ASN A 50 -4.28 -36.23 -10.14
CA ASN A 50 -3.23 -37.01 -9.48
C ASN A 50 -3.73 -37.72 -8.21
N PHE A 51 -4.85 -37.26 -7.63
CA PHE A 51 -5.42 -37.81 -6.40
C PHE A 51 -6.79 -38.45 -6.62
N SER A 52 -7.09 -38.88 -7.85
CA SER A 52 -8.42 -39.39 -8.23
C SER A 52 -8.97 -40.47 -7.30
N GLY A 53 -8.11 -41.36 -6.79
CA GLY A 53 -8.50 -42.40 -5.83
C GLY A 53 -9.14 -41.87 -4.54
N TYR A 54 -8.75 -40.69 -4.07
CA TYR A 54 -9.29 -40.07 -2.85
C TYR A 54 -10.71 -39.54 -3.04
N TYR A 55 -11.14 -39.25 -4.28
CA TYR A 55 -12.46 -38.69 -4.56
C TYR A 55 -13.58 -39.74 -4.65
N ASN A 56 -13.27 -41.03 -4.52
CA ASN A 56 -14.28 -42.10 -4.58
C ASN A 56 -15.40 -41.90 -3.54
N VAL A 57 -15.08 -41.40 -2.35
CA VAL A 57 -16.05 -41.11 -1.28
C VAL A 57 -17.02 -39.97 -1.62
N VAL A 58 -16.66 -39.10 -2.57
CA VAL A 58 -17.47 -37.97 -3.05
C VAL A 58 -17.88 -38.11 -4.51
N LYS A 59 -17.74 -39.31 -5.10
CA LYS A 59 -18.04 -39.56 -6.52
C LYS A 59 -19.45 -39.12 -6.93
N HIS A 60 -20.42 -39.28 -6.03
CA HIS A 60 -21.80 -38.82 -6.22
C HIS A 60 -21.93 -37.33 -6.57
N ILE A 61 -20.99 -36.48 -6.13
CA ILE A 61 -20.97 -35.05 -6.48
C ILE A 61 -20.70 -34.90 -7.98
N SER A 62 -19.70 -35.60 -8.51
CA SER A 62 -19.40 -35.59 -9.95
C SER A 62 -20.48 -36.25 -10.82
N GLU A 63 -21.21 -37.23 -10.27
CA GLU A 63 -22.32 -37.89 -10.97
C GLU A 63 -23.58 -37.01 -10.99
N ARG A 64 -23.79 -36.20 -9.93
CA ARG A 64 -24.94 -35.29 -9.82
C ARG A 64 -24.71 -33.96 -10.53
N TYR A 65 -23.50 -33.42 -10.45
CA TYR A 65 -23.17 -32.08 -10.93
C TYR A 65 -22.10 -32.15 -12.02
N GLY A 66 -22.41 -31.59 -13.20
CA GLY A 66 -21.49 -31.59 -14.34
C GLY A 66 -20.14 -30.91 -14.07
N TRP A 67 -20.10 -29.99 -13.11
CA TRP A 67 -18.87 -29.30 -12.66
C TRP A 67 -18.02 -30.12 -11.68
N GLY A 68 -18.54 -31.19 -11.08
CA GLY A 68 -17.87 -31.88 -9.97
C GLY A 68 -16.52 -32.50 -10.38
N ASN A 69 -16.44 -33.09 -11.57
CA ASN A 69 -15.19 -33.70 -12.05
C ASN A 69 -14.10 -32.66 -12.33
N ASP A 70 -14.48 -31.51 -12.89
CA ASP A 70 -13.54 -30.39 -13.11
C ASP A 70 -13.03 -29.85 -11.77
N LEU A 71 -13.93 -29.66 -10.79
CA LEU A 71 -13.55 -29.22 -9.45
C LEU A 71 -12.55 -30.18 -8.78
N PHE A 72 -12.73 -31.51 -8.93
CA PHE A 72 -11.82 -32.49 -8.34
C PHE A 72 -10.41 -32.43 -8.95
N LYS A 73 -10.32 -32.24 -10.27
CA LYS A 73 -9.05 -32.05 -10.98
C LYS A 73 -8.35 -30.78 -10.48
N LYS A 74 -9.07 -29.65 -10.48
CA LYS A 74 -8.53 -28.36 -10.04
C LYS A 74 -8.11 -28.38 -8.58
N LEU A 75 -8.92 -28.96 -7.68
CA LEU A 75 -8.56 -29.07 -6.26
C LEU A 75 -7.30 -29.91 -6.06
N SER A 76 -7.16 -31.04 -6.77
CA SER A 76 -5.97 -31.89 -6.68
C SER A 76 -4.70 -31.16 -7.12
N ARG A 77 -4.80 -30.45 -8.24
CA ARG A 77 -3.72 -29.61 -8.76
C ARG A 77 -3.38 -28.49 -7.78
N ASN A 78 -4.38 -27.80 -7.24
CA ASN A 78 -4.18 -26.69 -6.32
C ASN A 78 -3.60 -27.12 -4.97
N ILE A 79 -3.96 -28.30 -4.46
CA ILE A 79 -3.32 -28.90 -3.28
C ILE A 79 -1.83 -29.08 -3.54
N SER A 80 -1.45 -29.60 -4.71
CA SER A 80 -0.03 -29.75 -5.06
C SER A 80 0.64 -28.37 -5.15
N LEU A 81 0.02 -27.42 -5.85
CA LEU A 81 0.53 -26.05 -6.04
C LEU A 81 0.87 -25.35 -4.71
N VAL A 82 0.01 -25.39 -3.71
CA VAL A 82 0.27 -24.71 -2.41
C VAL A 82 1.42 -25.34 -1.63
N HIS A 83 1.61 -26.66 -1.75
CA HIS A 83 2.71 -27.36 -1.07
C HIS A 83 4.03 -27.18 -1.83
N ASP A 84 3.99 -27.20 -3.16
CA ASP A 84 5.17 -27.04 -4.01
C ASP A 84 5.65 -25.57 -4.07
N SER A 85 4.77 -24.61 -3.81
CA SER A 85 5.11 -23.18 -3.67
C SER A 85 5.58 -22.78 -2.26
N TYR A 86 5.85 -23.75 -1.40
CA TYR A 86 6.40 -23.48 -0.07
C TYR A 86 7.80 -22.87 -0.16
N ILE A 87 8.01 -21.76 0.55
CA ILE A 87 9.31 -21.08 0.66
C ILE A 87 9.65 -20.96 2.14
N GLU A 88 10.76 -21.55 2.59
CA GLU A 88 11.17 -21.48 3.99
C GLU A 88 11.31 -20.02 4.46
N GLY A 89 10.69 -19.69 5.60
CA GLY A 89 10.70 -18.34 6.17
C GLY A 89 9.70 -17.35 5.54
N ASP A 90 9.00 -17.71 4.46
CA ASP A 90 7.96 -16.86 3.89
C ASP A 90 6.67 -16.91 4.72
N GLU A 91 6.23 -15.77 5.24
CA GLU A 91 5.00 -15.69 6.02
C GLU A 91 3.72 -15.86 5.17
N PHE A 92 3.81 -15.67 3.85
CA PHE A 92 2.69 -15.86 2.94
C PHE A 92 2.42 -17.32 2.60
N ASN A 93 3.24 -18.27 3.05
CA ASN A 93 2.94 -19.70 2.91
C ASN A 93 1.55 -20.06 3.47
N ARG A 94 1.25 -19.57 4.68
CA ARG A 94 -0.07 -19.79 5.28
C ARG A 94 -1.15 -19.04 4.52
N LYS A 95 -0.89 -17.80 4.07
CA LYS A 95 -1.83 -17.07 3.21
C LYS A 95 -2.18 -17.83 1.93
N ARG A 96 -1.22 -18.43 1.24
CA ARG A 96 -1.47 -19.29 0.07
C ARG A 96 -2.39 -20.48 0.40
N CYS A 97 -2.28 -21.01 1.62
CA CYS A 97 -3.22 -22.02 2.11
C CYS A 97 -4.62 -21.48 2.39
N TYR A 98 -4.71 -20.25 2.90
CA TYR A 98 -5.99 -19.55 3.00
C TYR A 98 -6.62 -19.35 1.62
N ASP A 99 -5.84 -18.94 0.62
CA ASP A 99 -6.34 -18.73 -0.75
C ASP A 99 -6.91 -20.02 -1.35
N LEU A 100 -6.31 -21.18 -1.07
CA LEU A 100 -6.87 -22.46 -1.48
C LEU A 100 -8.20 -22.78 -0.77
N ASN A 101 -8.28 -22.51 0.53
CA ASN A 101 -9.55 -22.65 1.27
C ASN A 101 -10.63 -21.73 0.68
N TYR A 102 -10.31 -20.45 0.49
CA TYR A 102 -11.20 -19.48 -0.14
C TYR A 102 -11.63 -19.93 -1.53
N TRP A 103 -10.68 -20.33 -2.39
CA TRP A 103 -10.92 -20.76 -3.76
C TRP A 103 -11.88 -21.95 -3.81
N LEU A 104 -11.71 -22.94 -2.93
CA LEU A 104 -12.59 -24.10 -2.87
C LEU A 104 -14.03 -23.69 -2.58
N TYR A 105 -14.22 -22.84 -1.56
CA TYR A 105 -15.54 -22.37 -1.18
C TYR A 105 -16.17 -21.47 -2.25
N ASP A 106 -15.41 -20.57 -2.83
CA ASP A 106 -15.88 -19.69 -3.91
C ASP A 106 -16.31 -20.49 -5.14
N ASN A 107 -15.55 -21.52 -5.52
CA ASN A 107 -15.93 -22.39 -6.63
C ASN A 107 -17.19 -23.21 -6.34
N VAL A 108 -17.32 -23.78 -5.14
CA VAL A 108 -18.54 -24.52 -4.77
C VAL A 108 -19.74 -23.56 -4.75
N TYR A 109 -19.57 -22.37 -4.17
CA TYR A 109 -20.62 -21.35 -4.11
C TYR A 109 -21.09 -20.92 -5.51
N LYS A 110 -20.17 -20.47 -6.38
CA LYS A 110 -20.50 -20.00 -7.74
C LYS A 110 -21.16 -21.08 -8.59
N ASN A 111 -20.69 -22.33 -8.48
CA ASN A 111 -21.28 -23.44 -9.20
C ASN A 111 -22.69 -23.77 -8.70
N LEU A 112 -22.96 -23.73 -7.40
CA LEU A 112 -24.30 -23.93 -6.84
C LEU A 112 -25.26 -22.79 -7.17
N GLU A 113 -24.75 -21.56 -7.24
CA GLU A 113 -25.50 -20.37 -7.66
C GLU A 113 -25.95 -20.50 -9.11
N SER A 114 -25.03 -20.90 -9.99
CA SER A 114 -25.33 -21.11 -11.41
C SER A 114 -26.37 -22.21 -11.65
N SER A 115 -26.49 -23.18 -10.73
CA SER A 115 -27.48 -24.26 -10.81
C SER A 115 -28.82 -23.95 -10.13
N ASN A 116 -29.04 -22.72 -9.63
CA ASN A 116 -30.23 -22.32 -8.85
C ASN A 116 -30.48 -23.23 -7.61
N THR A 117 -29.41 -23.80 -7.05
CA THR A 117 -29.45 -24.67 -5.87
C THR A 117 -28.69 -24.02 -4.71
N ASN A 118 -28.84 -22.70 -4.57
CA ASN A 118 -28.14 -21.86 -3.60
C ASN A 118 -28.69 -22.02 -2.17
N ASP A 119 -28.63 -23.25 -1.69
CA ASP A 119 -29.02 -23.67 -0.37
C ASP A 119 -27.76 -23.83 0.49
N THR A 120 -27.79 -23.14 1.64
CA THR A 120 -26.72 -23.14 2.65
C THR A 120 -26.34 -24.56 3.06
N ASP A 121 -27.30 -25.48 3.13
CA ASP A 121 -27.06 -26.84 3.58
C ASP A 121 -26.27 -27.65 2.55
N TYR A 122 -26.61 -27.53 1.26
CA TYR A 122 -25.85 -28.17 0.18
C TYR A 122 -24.44 -27.60 0.06
N PHE A 123 -24.29 -26.28 0.16
CA PHE A 123 -22.98 -25.62 0.17
C PHE A 123 -22.10 -26.17 1.30
N LYS A 124 -22.64 -26.23 2.53
CA LYS A 124 -21.92 -26.74 3.70
C LYS A 124 -21.59 -28.22 3.57
N ASP A 125 -22.52 -29.06 3.11
CA ASP A 125 -22.32 -30.51 2.93
C ASP A 125 -21.22 -30.82 1.90
N ILE A 126 -21.33 -30.24 0.71
CA ILE A 126 -20.35 -30.42 -0.37
C ILE A 126 -18.97 -29.94 0.08
N SER A 127 -18.90 -28.74 0.65
CA SER A 127 -17.63 -28.17 1.14
C SER A 127 -16.99 -29.06 2.20
N THR A 128 -17.75 -29.51 3.20
CA THR A 128 -17.25 -30.37 4.28
C THR A 128 -16.71 -31.71 3.76
N LYS A 129 -17.40 -32.31 2.79
CA LYS A 129 -16.96 -33.56 2.16
C LYS A 129 -15.66 -33.37 1.38
N LEU A 130 -15.55 -32.30 0.61
CA LEU A 130 -14.33 -31.97 -0.15
C LEU A 130 -13.16 -31.67 0.78
N GLN A 131 -13.39 -30.99 1.90
CA GLN A 131 -12.37 -30.83 2.94
C GLN A 131 -11.91 -32.17 3.53
N GLY A 132 -12.82 -33.14 3.71
CA GLY A 132 -12.45 -34.48 4.12
C GLY A 132 -11.49 -35.16 3.14
N VAL A 133 -11.77 -35.03 1.85
CA VAL A 133 -10.90 -35.55 0.77
C VAL A 133 -9.55 -34.84 0.79
N TRP A 134 -9.53 -33.51 0.83
CA TRP A 134 -8.30 -32.72 0.88
C TRP A 134 -7.45 -33.10 2.10
N LYS A 135 -8.04 -33.17 3.31
CA LYS A 135 -7.31 -33.60 4.51
C LYS A 135 -6.64 -34.97 4.31
N ASN A 136 -7.38 -35.94 3.75
CA ASN A 136 -6.83 -37.27 3.49
C ASN A 136 -5.66 -37.23 2.49
N ILE A 137 -5.73 -36.38 1.45
CA ILE A 137 -4.61 -36.20 0.51
C ILE A 137 -3.38 -35.67 1.27
N VAL A 138 -3.53 -34.63 2.09
CA VAL A 138 -2.42 -34.05 2.84
C VAL A 138 -1.81 -35.05 3.82
N ASP A 139 -2.65 -35.76 4.58
CA ASP A 139 -2.22 -36.74 5.58
C ASP A 139 -1.46 -37.95 4.98
N ASN A 140 -1.64 -38.24 3.68
CA ASN A 140 -1.01 -39.39 3.04
C ASN A 140 0.13 -39.00 2.09
N GLU A 141 -0.05 -37.96 1.29
CA GLU A 141 0.88 -37.57 0.22
C GLU A 141 1.88 -36.48 0.65
N PHE A 142 1.54 -35.70 1.70
CA PHE A 142 2.33 -34.54 2.14
C PHE A 142 2.77 -34.62 3.61
N LYS A 143 2.58 -35.76 4.28
CA LYS A 143 2.86 -35.95 5.72
C LYS A 143 4.31 -35.66 6.14
N ASP A 144 5.27 -35.89 5.25
CA ASP A 144 6.70 -35.73 5.53
C ASP A 144 7.26 -34.39 4.99
N ARG A 145 6.39 -33.50 4.49
CA ARG A 145 6.78 -32.18 3.99
C ARG A 145 6.95 -31.19 5.15
N PRO A 146 7.85 -30.19 5.02
CA PRO A 146 8.08 -29.17 6.05
C PRO A 146 6.86 -28.27 6.29
N TYR A 147 5.95 -28.22 5.32
CA TYR A 147 4.74 -27.43 5.37
C TYR A 147 3.56 -28.26 4.88
N GLN A 148 2.45 -28.19 5.61
CA GLN A 148 1.23 -28.92 5.35
C GLN A 148 0.05 -27.95 5.38
N CYS A 149 -0.52 -27.73 4.21
CA CYS A 149 -1.68 -26.88 4.03
C CYS A 149 -2.96 -27.70 4.17
N TYR A 150 -3.62 -27.56 5.32
CA TYR A 150 -4.85 -28.26 5.64
C TYR A 150 -6.12 -27.44 5.35
N PRO A 151 -7.25 -28.10 5.05
CA PRO A 151 -8.54 -27.44 5.02
C PRO A 151 -8.91 -26.90 6.41
N ASP A 152 -9.40 -25.67 6.45
CA ASP A 152 -9.81 -24.97 7.67
C ASP A 152 -11.33 -24.87 7.75
N LYS A 153 -11.91 -25.70 8.61
CA LYS A 153 -13.36 -25.79 8.81
C LYS A 153 -13.94 -24.55 9.48
N GLU A 154 -13.13 -23.80 10.23
CA GLU A 154 -13.60 -22.59 10.90
C GLU A 154 -13.92 -21.45 9.93
N LEU A 155 -13.40 -21.55 8.71
CA LEU A 155 -13.65 -20.57 7.65
C LEU A 155 -15.05 -20.70 7.01
N LEU A 156 -15.75 -21.83 7.21
CA LEU A 156 -17.06 -22.13 6.61
C LEU A 156 -18.21 -21.39 7.33
N LEU A 157 -18.08 -20.07 7.51
CA LEU A 157 -19.10 -19.22 8.14
C LEU A 157 -20.08 -18.66 7.11
N ASN A 158 -19.58 -17.85 6.18
CA ASN A 158 -20.30 -17.30 5.02
C ASN A 158 -19.29 -16.71 4.03
N MET A 159 -19.72 -16.44 2.79
CA MET A 159 -18.84 -15.93 1.75
C MET A 159 -18.44 -14.47 1.95
N GLY A 160 -19.31 -13.65 2.56
CA GLY A 160 -18.97 -12.27 2.91
C GLY A 160 -17.79 -12.17 3.88
N TYR A 161 -17.75 -13.03 4.89
CA TYR A 161 -16.62 -13.17 5.83
C TYR A 161 -15.33 -13.57 5.12
N LEU A 162 -15.41 -14.61 4.27
CA LEU A 162 -14.28 -15.10 3.49
C LEU A 162 -13.72 -14.02 2.57
N GLN A 163 -14.59 -13.30 1.85
CA GLN A 163 -14.17 -12.22 0.97
C GLN A 163 -13.41 -11.13 1.72
N GLU A 164 -13.88 -10.77 2.91
CA GLU A 164 -13.28 -9.69 3.68
C GLU A 164 -11.90 -10.05 4.25
N ILE A 165 -11.74 -11.29 4.73
CA ILE A 165 -10.44 -11.79 5.16
C ILE A 165 -9.50 -11.94 3.97
N LYS A 166 -9.99 -12.38 2.80
CA LYS A 166 -9.22 -12.38 1.55
C LYS A 166 -8.74 -10.98 1.20
N ASP A 167 -9.61 -9.98 1.27
CA ASP A 167 -9.25 -8.58 0.99
C ASP A 167 -8.20 -8.05 1.96
N LEU A 168 -8.22 -8.48 3.22
CA LEU A 168 -7.19 -8.15 4.21
C LEU A 168 -5.83 -8.78 3.85
N PHE A 169 -5.84 -10.06 3.48
CA PHE A 169 -4.61 -10.80 3.18
C PHE A 169 -4.00 -10.42 1.84
N ASP A 170 -4.80 -10.17 0.82
CA ASP A 170 -4.33 -9.66 -0.47
C ASP A 170 -3.72 -8.27 -0.27
N PHE A 171 -4.31 -7.41 0.56
CA PHE A 171 -3.70 -6.14 0.93
C PHE A 171 -2.32 -6.30 1.59
N TYR A 172 -2.12 -7.30 2.45
CA TYR A 172 -0.82 -7.58 3.05
C TYR A 172 0.22 -8.02 2.03
N GLU A 173 -0.15 -8.94 1.14
CA GLU A 173 0.74 -9.47 0.11
C GLU A 173 1.16 -8.41 -0.91
N ASP A 174 0.22 -7.56 -1.31
CA ASP A 174 0.43 -6.49 -2.27
C ASP A 174 1.18 -5.27 -1.67
N TYR A 175 1.14 -5.11 -0.35
CA TYR A 175 1.55 -3.88 0.34
C TYR A 175 2.96 -3.42 -0.03
N ASN A 176 3.93 -4.32 0.00
CA ASN A 176 5.33 -3.96 -0.21
C ASN A 176 5.61 -3.52 -1.65
N GLU A 177 4.94 -4.13 -2.63
CA GLU A 177 5.11 -3.75 -4.03
C GLU A 177 4.45 -2.40 -4.31
N MET A 178 3.20 -2.24 -3.88
CA MET A 178 2.50 -0.97 -3.95
C MET A 178 3.25 0.16 -3.22
N LYS A 179 3.83 -0.12 -2.05
CA LYS A 179 4.61 0.85 -1.27
C LYS A 179 5.81 1.37 -2.08
N LYS A 180 6.55 0.50 -2.77
CA LYS A 180 7.67 0.92 -3.62
C LYS A 180 7.21 1.84 -4.76
N GLU A 181 6.12 1.48 -5.43
CA GLU A 181 5.57 2.29 -6.52
C GLU A 181 5.10 3.67 -6.04
N ILE A 182 4.41 3.72 -4.89
CA ILE A 182 3.94 4.97 -4.28
C ILE A 182 5.10 5.88 -3.88
N ILE A 183 6.21 5.32 -3.38
CA ILE A 183 7.42 6.09 -3.05
C ILE A 183 8.09 6.61 -4.33
N ALA A 184 8.15 5.80 -5.39
CA ALA A 184 8.78 6.15 -6.65
C ALA A 184 8.03 7.26 -7.41
N ASP A 185 6.70 7.18 -7.48
CA ASP A 185 5.84 8.23 -8.04
C ASP A 185 4.56 8.38 -7.22
N THR A 186 4.60 9.22 -6.20
CA THR A 186 3.45 9.45 -5.31
C THR A 186 2.28 10.09 -6.03
N SER A 187 2.51 10.93 -7.04
CA SER A 187 1.44 11.66 -7.73
C SER A 187 0.66 10.74 -8.68
N GLY A 188 1.38 9.99 -9.52
CA GLY A 188 0.78 8.99 -10.41
C GLY A 188 0.14 7.85 -9.61
N SER A 189 0.86 7.30 -8.64
CA SER A 189 0.35 6.21 -7.79
C SER A 189 -0.88 6.59 -6.98
N CYS A 190 -1.02 7.85 -6.57
CA CYS A 190 -2.25 8.28 -5.90
C CYS A 190 -3.47 8.10 -6.81
N ARG A 191 -3.38 8.52 -8.08
CA ARG A 191 -4.49 8.37 -9.04
C ARG A 191 -4.76 6.88 -9.32
N ARG A 192 -3.70 6.09 -9.49
CA ARG A 192 -3.76 4.65 -9.75
C ARG A 192 -4.43 3.88 -8.61
N TYR A 193 -4.02 4.14 -7.36
CA TYR A 193 -4.39 3.29 -6.22
C TYR A 193 -5.51 3.83 -5.34
N VAL A 194 -5.98 5.08 -5.49
CA VAL A 194 -6.93 5.69 -4.54
C VAL A 194 -8.20 4.88 -4.32
N GLU A 195 -8.81 4.34 -5.38
CA GLU A 195 -10.03 3.55 -5.25
C GLU A 195 -9.77 2.16 -4.64
N TYR A 196 -8.62 1.54 -4.90
CA TYR A 196 -8.19 0.32 -4.20
C TYR A 196 -7.97 0.59 -2.70
N LEU A 197 -7.25 1.67 -2.36
CA LEU A 197 -6.99 2.06 -0.97
C LEU A 197 -8.28 2.33 -0.20
N LYS A 198 -9.27 2.93 -0.86
CA LYS A 198 -10.62 3.16 -0.32
C LYS A 198 -11.34 1.86 0.05
N GLN A 199 -11.05 0.76 -0.65
CA GLN A 199 -11.58 -0.56 -0.33
C GLN A 199 -10.76 -1.26 0.77
N ARG A 200 -9.42 -1.23 0.70
CA ARG A 200 -8.55 -2.04 1.58
C ARG A 200 -8.22 -1.42 2.93
N ILE A 201 -7.99 -0.11 3.02
CA ILE A 201 -7.60 0.55 4.27
C ILE A 201 -8.68 0.38 5.37
N PRO A 202 -9.99 0.54 5.08
CA PRO A 202 -11.04 0.24 6.07
C PRO A 202 -11.01 -1.19 6.58
N VAL A 203 -10.78 -2.17 5.69
CA VAL A 203 -10.69 -3.59 6.08
C VAL A 203 -9.52 -3.80 7.03
N TYR A 204 -8.34 -3.23 6.73
CA TYR A 204 -7.19 -3.27 7.63
C TYR A 204 -7.52 -2.78 9.05
N TYR A 205 -8.03 -1.55 9.18
CA TYR A 205 -8.23 -0.95 10.51
C TYR A 205 -9.34 -1.58 11.33
N THR A 206 -10.34 -2.17 10.67
CA THR A 206 -11.43 -2.89 11.35
C THR A 206 -10.99 -4.25 11.89
N TRP A 207 -10.04 -4.93 11.24
CA TRP A 207 -9.52 -6.24 11.65
C TRP A 207 -8.23 -6.21 12.46
N ARG A 208 -7.45 -5.13 12.38
CA ARG A 208 -6.11 -4.99 12.97
C ARG A 208 -6.00 -5.51 14.41
N ASP A 209 -6.95 -5.18 15.27
CA ASP A 209 -6.86 -5.55 16.69
C ASP A 209 -7.16 -7.04 16.94
N SER A 210 -7.91 -7.66 16.03
CA SER A 210 -8.24 -9.08 16.03
C SER A 210 -7.06 -9.94 15.60
N CYS A 211 -6.17 -9.39 14.78
CA CYS A 211 -4.91 -10.03 14.42
C CYS A 211 -3.94 -10.21 15.61
N LYS A 212 -4.26 -9.71 16.81
CA LYS A 212 -3.49 -9.98 18.04
C LYS A 212 -3.87 -11.30 18.71
N VAL A 213 -5.05 -11.83 18.43
CA VAL A 213 -5.63 -12.98 19.11
C VAL A 213 -5.23 -14.25 18.35
N PRO A 214 -4.44 -15.17 18.95
CA PRO A 214 -3.91 -16.36 18.26
C PRO A 214 -4.97 -17.23 17.59
N GLU A 215 -6.16 -17.34 18.19
CA GLU A 215 -7.25 -18.18 17.71
C GLU A 215 -7.98 -17.58 16.52
N TYR A 216 -7.84 -16.28 16.26
CA TYR A 216 -8.54 -15.60 15.19
C TYR A 216 -7.86 -15.79 13.85
N THR A 217 -8.67 -15.86 12.79
CA THR A 217 -8.23 -16.18 11.43
C THR A 217 -7.09 -15.28 10.97
N CYS A 218 -7.16 -13.98 11.23
CA CYS A 218 -6.07 -13.08 10.84
C CYS A 218 -4.70 -13.54 11.38
N LYS A 219 -4.61 -13.87 12.67
CA LYS A 219 -3.34 -14.29 13.29
C LYS A 219 -2.92 -15.71 12.89
N ARG A 220 -3.89 -16.61 12.66
CA ARG A 220 -3.62 -17.99 12.20
C ARG A 220 -2.87 -18.02 10.86
N TYR A 221 -3.12 -17.04 9.98
CA TYR A 221 -2.52 -17.00 8.65
C TYR A 221 -1.37 -15.99 8.53
N ILE A 222 -1.42 -14.84 9.21
CA ILE A 222 -0.40 -13.78 9.11
C ILE A 222 0.16 -13.44 10.49
N ASP A 223 1.48 -13.55 10.66
CA ASP A 223 2.12 -13.34 11.96
C ASP A 223 2.36 -11.86 12.25
N ASP A 224 3.10 -11.18 11.39
CA ASP A 224 3.48 -9.77 11.54
C ASP A 224 2.59 -8.87 10.69
N TYR A 225 1.32 -8.77 11.07
CA TYR A 225 0.37 -7.91 10.39
C TYR A 225 0.65 -6.41 10.56
N MET A 226 1.48 -6.03 11.55
CA MET A 226 1.73 -4.64 11.92
C MET A 226 2.68 -3.93 10.96
N LYS A 227 3.59 -4.67 10.31
CA LYS A 227 4.46 -4.11 9.27
C LYS A 227 3.68 -3.57 8.06
N TYR A 228 2.49 -4.10 7.82
CA TYR A 228 1.56 -3.69 6.77
C TYR A 228 0.64 -2.54 7.18
N ARG A 229 0.94 -1.86 8.29
CA ARG A 229 0.18 -0.69 8.71
C ARG A 229 0.20 0.35 7.59
N PRO A 230 -0.95 0.76 7.01
CA PRO A 230 -0.95 1.65 5.86
C PRO A 230 -0.24 2.99 6.14
N ALA A 231 -0.29 3.47 7.40
CA ALA A 231 0.37 4.71 7.81
C ALA A 231 1.92 4.61 7.92
N SER A 232 2.50 3.41 7.83
CA SER A 232 3.97 3.24 7.90
C SER A 232 4.69 3.73 6.64
N ILE A 233 3.95 4.07 5.57
CA ILE A 233 4.52 4.68 4.36
C ILE A 233 4.86 6.15 4.53
N VAL A 234 4.20 6.86 5.46
CA VAL A 234 4.28 8.32 5.58
C VAL A 234 5.72 8.84 5.76
N PRO A 235 6.57 8.23 6.60
CA PRO A 235 7.95 8.67 6.77
C PRO A 235 8.82 8.50 5.51
N ASP A 236 8.43 7.61 4.60
CA ASP A 236 9.18 7.30 3.37
C ASP A 236 8.75 8.17 2.18
N LEU A 237 7.68 8.96 2.33
CA LEU A 237 7.20 9.86 1.28
C LEU A 237 8.06 11.13 1.19
N SER A 238 8.13 11.69 -0.02
CA SER A 238 8.79 12.98 -0.22
C SER A 238 8.14 14.07 0.66
N PRO A 239 8.93 14.92 1.34
CA PRO A 239 8.37 16.00 2.16
C PRO A 239 7.48 16.99 1.38
N TRP A 240 7.64 17.05 0.06
CA TRP A 240 6.77 17.83 -0.82
C TRP A 240 5.32 17.34 -0.81
N VAL A 241 5.08 16.05 -0.62
CA VAL A 241 3.72 15.48 -0.50
C VAL A 241 3.01 16.08 0.72
N VAL A 242 3.74 16.20 1.82
CA VAL A 242 3.24 16.78 3.08
C VAL A 242 2.97 18.28 2.93
N LEU A 243 3.81 19.02 2.23
CA LEU A 243 3.57 20.45 1.98
C LEU A 243 2.41 20.70 1.03
N THR A 244 2.20 19.81 0.05
CA THR A 244 1.20 19.99 -1.02
C THR A 244 -0.14 19.31 -0.73
N TYR A 245 -0.23 18.49 0.33
CA TYR A 245 -1.48 17.77 0.67
C TYR A 245 -2.72 18.68 0.76
N PRO A 246 -2.68 19.91 1.34
CA PRO A 246 -3.89 20.74 1.44
C PRO A 246 -4.42 21.19 0.09
N GLY A 247 -3.53 21.30 -0.92
CA GLY A 247 -3.86 21.73 -2.28
C GLY A 247 -4.10 20.57 -3.26
N ASN A 248 -3.70 19.35 -2.92
CA ASN A 248 -3.85 18.18 -3.79
C ASN A 248 -5.09 17.35 -3.40
N LYS A 249 -6.11 17.36 -4.27
CA LYS A 249 -7.37 16.64 -4.06
C LYS A 249 -7.17 15.13 -3.84
N CYS A 250 -6.21 14.51 -4.52
CA CYS A 250 -5.95 13.08 -4.39
C CYS A 250 -5.37 12.76 -3.01
N TYR A 251 -4.35 13.49 -2.57
CA TYR A 251 -3.74 13.31 -1.25
C TYR A 251 -4.75 13.56 -0.11
N ALA A 252 -5.58 14.60 -0.24
CA ALA A 252 -6.67 14.87 0.69
C ALA A 252 -7.69 13.71 0.73
N THR A 253 -7.99 13.09 -0.43
CA THR A 253 -8.90 11.92 -0.49
C THR A 253 -8.29 10.70 0.20
N VAL A 254 -7.01 10.41 -0.05
CA VAL A 254 -6.30 9.32 0.64
C VAL A 254 -6.32 9.57 2.14
N TYR A 255 -6.02 10.80 2.58
CA TYR A 255 -6.10 11.20 3.97
C TYR A 255 -7.49 10.92 4.58
N ASP A 256 -8.56 11.34 3.92
CA ASP A 256 -9.93 11.11 4.37
C ASP A 256 -10.25 9.62 4.53
N ILE A 257 -9.73 8.77 3.63
CA ILE A 257 -9.88 7.31 3.71
C ILE A 257 -9.26 6.80 5.02
N PHE A 258 -8.04 7.25 5.36
CA PHE A 258 -7.38 6.86 6.62
C PHE A 258 -8.18 7.23 7.86
N VAL A 259 -8.67 8.47 7.93
CA VAL A 259 -9.44 8.95 9.08
C VAL A 259 -10.73 8.15 9.22
N LYS A 260 -11.52 8.06 8.15
CA LYS A 260 -12.80 7.35 8.15
C LYS A 260 -12.63 5.86 8.44
N ALA A 261 -11.52 5.25 8.00
CA ALA A 261 -11.22 3.84 8.26
C ALA A 261 -11.02 3.54 9.74
N LYS A 262 -10.36 4.42 10.50
CA LYS A 262 -10.13 4.21 11.94
C LYS A 262 -11.42 4.29 12.76
N GLU A 263 -12.37 5.12 12.33
CA GLU A 263 -13.69 5.28 12.96
C GLU A 263 -14.66 4.12 12.68
N GLN A 264 -14.30 3.20 11.78
CA GLN A 264 -15.16 2.06 11.45
C GLN A 264 -15.28 1.11 12.65
N PRO A 265 -16.45 0.47 12.84
CA PRO A 265 -16.63 -0.53 13.90
C PRO A 265 -15.61 -1.67 13.77
N LYS A 266 -15.03 -2.09 14.89
CA LYS A 266 -14.07 -3.20 14.91
C LYS A 266 -14.76 -4.53 14.58
N ARG A 267 -14.00 -5.45 13.99
CA ARG A 267 -14.46 -6.75 13.50
C ARG A 267 -13.57 -7.86 14.05
N ASN A 268 -14.16 -9.00 14.41
CA ASN A 268 -13.43 -10.21 14.79
C ASN A 268 -14.26 -11.47 14.51
N ASP A 269 -13.60 -12.63 14.45
CA ASP A 269 -14.22 -13.93 14.20
C ASP A 269 -15.39 -14.22 15.15
N GLY A 270 -15.28 -13.83 16.41
CA GLY A 270 -16.32 -14.02 17.43
C GLY A 270 -17.61 -13.22 17.15
N ILE A 271 -17.49 -11.97 16.70
CA ILE A 271 -18.63 -11.13 16.27
C ILE A 271 -19.31 -11.76 15.06
N TYR A 272 -18.53 -12.24 14.09
CA TYR A 272 -19.05 -12.95 12.93
C TYR A 272 -19.84 -14.20 13.32
N LYS A 273 -19.23 -15.09 14.11
CA LYS A 273 -19.86 -16.33 14.59
C LYS A 273 -21.18 -16.02 15.31
N LYS A 274 -21.18 -15.10 16.29
CA LYS A 274 -22.38 -14.74 17.06
C LYS A 274 -23.49 -14.08 16.21
N LYS A 275 -23.13 -13.20 15.27
CA LYS A 275 -24.12 -12.55 14.38
C LYS A 275 -24.77 -13.58 13.46
N MET A 276 -24.00 -14.52 12.91
CA MET A 276 -24.51 -15.59 12.06
C MET A 276 -25.44 -16.53 12.83
N GLU A 277 -25.04 -16.98 14.03
CA GLU A 277 -25.89 -17.82 14.89
C GLU A 277 -27.23 -17.12 15.24
N LYS A 278 -27.20 -15.81 15.47
CA LYS A 278 -28.42 -15.03 15.73
C LYS A 278 -29.30 -14.95 14.48
N LEU A 279 -28.72 -14.70 13.31
CA LEU A 279 -29.47 -14.60 12.05
C LEU A 279 -30.11 -15.94 11.66
N GLU A 280 -29.42 -17.05 11.89
CA GLU A 280 -29.93 -18.40 11.68
C GLU A 280 -31.13 -18.72 12.58
N LYS A 281 -31.08 -18.31 13.86
CA LYS A 281 -32.21 -18.43 14.79
C LYS A 281 -33.41 -17.56 14.40
N LEU A 282 -33.17 -16.35 13.91
CA LEU A 282 -34.23 -15.39 13.56
C LEU A 282 -34.89 -15.70 12.22
N ASN A 283 -34.16 -16.26 11.26
CA ASN A 283 -34.63 -16.52 9.90
C ASN A 283 -34.31 -17.96 9.49
N PRO A 284 -34.93 -18.97 10.12
CA PRO A 284 -34.69 -20.36 9.77
C PRO A 284 -35.02 -20.60 8.29
N GLY A 285 -34.09 -21.21 7.56
CA GLY A 285 -34.25 -21.55 6.14
C GLY A 285 -33.92 -20.43 5.14
N LYS A 286 -33.56 -19.21 5.59
CA LYS A 286 -33.05 -18.18 4.68
C LYS A 286 -31.55 -18.39 4.45
N SER A 287 -31.11 -18.31 3.19
CA SER A 287 -29.67 -18.38 2.88
C SER A 287 -28.93 -17.21 3.52
N LEU A 288 -27.87 -17.54 4.29
CA LEU A 288 -27.03 -16.56 4.99
C LEU A 288 -25.65 -16.39 4.32
N LEU A 289 -25.41 -17.03 3.17
CA LEU A 289 -24.10 -17.09 2.53
C LEU A 289 -23.59 -15.70 2.11
N ASN A 290 -24.48 -14.76 1.79
CA ASN A 290 -24.14 -13.46 1.20
C ASN A 290 -24.27 -12.27 2.16
N ILE A 291 -24.33 -12.52 3.46
CA ILE A 291 -24.56 -11.43 4.43
C ILE A 291 -23.29 -10.64 4.66
N SER A 292 -23.33 -9.33 4.34
CA SER A 292 -22.27 -8.38 4.68
C SER A 292 -22.33 -7.98 6.15
N MET A 293 -21.16 -7.82 6.76
CA MET A 293 -21.08 -7.49 8.18
C MET A 293 -21.03 -6.01 8.50
N GLY A 294 -20.58 -5.17 7.57
CA GLY A 294 -20.58 -3.72 7.77
C GLY A 294 -21.98 -3.17 8.03
N GLU A 295 -23.01 -3.79 7.45
CA GLU A 295 -24.38 -3.37 7.63
C GLU A 295 -24.90 -3.71 9.04
N GLY A 296 -25.40 -2.66 9.71
CA GLY A 296 -26.12 -2.79 10.97
C GLY A 296 -25.28 -3.09 12.20
N LEU A 297 -23.95 -2.98 12.15
CA LEU A 297 -23.12 -3.09 13.36
C LEU A 297 -23.37 -1.93 14.31
N ARG A 298 -23.43 -0.69 13.82
CA ARG A 298 -23.77 0.49 14.63
C ARG A 298 -25.18 0.33 15.21
N GLY A 299 -25.30 0.42 16.53
CA GLY A 299 -26.57 0.21 17.25
C GLY A 299 -26.93 -1.26 17.49
N SER A 300 -26.08 -2.21 17.10
CA SER A 300 -26.24 -3.62 17.48
C SER A 300 -25.46 -3.96 18.76
N GLU A 301 -25.80 -5.07 19.38
CA GLU A 301 -25.06 -5.65 20.52
C GLU A 301 -23.63 -6.10 20.15
N PHE A 302 -23.32 -6.21 18.84
CA PHE A 302 -22.00 -6.59 18.34
C PHE A 302 -21.12 -5.38 18.04
N PHE A 303 -21.59 -4.17 18.36
CA PHE A 303 -20.87 -2.93 18.11
C PHE A 303 -19.64 -2.82 19.02
N ILE A 304 -18.47 -2.78 18.41
CA ILE A 304 -17.25 -2.32 19.06
C ILE A 304 -16.83 -1.02 18.36
N PRO A 305 -16.74 0.11 19.09
CA PRO A 305 -16.38 1.39 18.47
C PRO A 305 -14.98 1.33 17.86
N GLY A 306 -14.80 2.09 16.78
CA GLY A 306 -13.50 2.31 16.15
C GLY A 306 -12.54 3.11 17.03
N ASP A 307 -11.32 3.29 16.55
CA ASP A 307 -10.37 4.17 17.22
C ASP A 307 -10.72 5.62 16.88
N HIS A 308 -10.81 6.46 17.90
CA HIS A 308 -10.76 7.92 17.75
C HIS A 308 -9.29 8.35 17.91
N ASP A 309 -8.46 8.00 16.93
CA ASP A 309 -7.05 8.33 16.97
C ASP A 309 -6.85 9.79 16.50
N ASP A 310 -6.29 10.63 17.37
CA ASP A 310 -5.96 12.05 17.16
C ASP A 310 -4.74 12.21 16.23
N TYR A 311 -4.72 11.45 15.13
CA TYR A 311 -3.68 11.47 14.10
C TYR A 311 -3.38 12.88 13.59
N TRP A 312 -4.38 13.76 13.59
CA TRP A 312 -4.23 15.18 13.28
C TRP A 312 -3.32 15.93 14.24
N LEU A 313 -3.36 15.62 15.54
CA LEU A 313 -2.48 16.26 16.51
C LEU A 313 -1.05 15.83 16.22
N ARG A 314 -0.82 14.52 16.05
CA ARG A 314 0.51 13.96 15.78
C ARG A 314 1.07 14.39 14.44
N LEU A 315 0.28 14.32 13.37
CA LEU A 315 0.67 14.76 12.03
C LEU A 315 0.90 16.28 12.00
N LYS A 316 0.07 17.10 12.65
CA LYS A 316 0.35 18.55 12.78
C LYS A 316 1.62 18.80 13.57
N TRP A 317 1.88 18.04 14.63
CA TRP A 317 3.10 18.15 15.41
C TRP A 317 4.33 17.76 14.60
N ASP A 318 4.29 16.66 13.86
CA ASP A 318 5.40 16.20 13.01
C ASP A 318 5.63 17.16 11.84
N ILE A 319 4.55 17.70 11.23
CA ILE A 319 4.63 18.76 10.22
C ILE A 319 5.23 20.03 10.80
N LEU A 320 4.81 20.41 12.00
CA LEU A 320 5.31 21.61 12.67
C LEU A 320 6.79 21.47 13.00
N LEU A 321 7.22 20.31 13.52
CA LEU A 321 8.62 19.99 13.77
C LEU A 321 9.45 20.00 12.48
N TYR A 322 8.96 19.39 11.40
CA TYR A 322 9.63 19.41 10.10
C TYR A 322 9.79 20.83 9.55
N ILE A 323 8.75 21.68 9.66
CA ILE A 323 8.83 23.08 9.26
C ILE A 323 9.85 23.83 10.13
N THR A 324 9.84 23.63 11.45
CA THR A 324 10.74 24.36 12.36
C THR A 324 12.20 23.92 12.24
N ASP A 325 12.44 22.63 12.01
CA ASP A 325 13.77 22.04 12.14
C ASP A 325 14.49 21.98 10.79
N ASP A 326 13.76 21.69 9.70
CA ASP A 326 14.38 21.46 8.38
C ASP A 326 14.14 22.61 7.39
N ILE A 327 12.97 23.27 7.44
CA ILE A 327 12.64 24.34 6.47
C ILE A 327 13.02 25.74 7.00
N THR A 328 12.71 26.01 8.27
CA THR A 328 12.87 27.37 8.84
C THR A 328 14.32 27.83 8.88
N PRO A 329 15.32 27.02 9.28
CA PRO A 329 16.71 27.46 9.33
C PRO A 329 17.29 27.91 7.97
N PRO A 330 17.17 27.15 6.86
CA PRO A 330 17.68 27.60 5.57
C PRO A 330 16.92 28.83 5.03
N VAL A 331 15.60 28.91 5.25
CA VAL A 331 14.81 30.08 4.82
C VAL A 331 15.23 31.34 5.57
N LEU A 332 15.43 31.26 6.89
CA LEU A 332 15.94 32.38 7.69
C LEU A 332 17.36 32.77 7.28
N GLY A 333 18.22 31.81 6.93
CA GLY A 333 19.56 32.08 6.38
C GLY A 333 19.52 32.86 5.06
N ILE A 334 18.63 32.47 4.14
CA ILE A 334 18.43 33.17 2.86
C ILE A 334 17.91 34.59 3.10
N VAL A 335 16.88 34.75 3.94
CA VAL A 335 16.31 36.07 4.27
C VAL A 335 17.34 36.97 4.95
N GLY A 336 18.13 36.43 5.90
CA GLY A 336 19.22 37.16 6.56
C GLY A 336 20.27 37.65 5.56
N THR A 337 20.65 36.78 4.62
CA THR A 337 21.59 37.12 3.55
C THR A 337 21.03 38.22 2.64
N LEU A 338 19.77 38.12 2.22
CA LEU A 338 19.10 39.14 1.42
C LEU A 338 19.00 40.48 2.16
N LEU A 339 18.76 40.48 3.47
CA LEU A 339 18.73 41.70 4.29
C LEU A 339 20.11 42.35 4.39
N ILE A 340 21.19 41.56 4.52
CA ILE A 340 22.58 42.05 4.49
C ILE A 340 22.88 42.69 3.13
N PHE A 341 22.56 42.00 2.02
CA PHE A 341 22.74 42.55 0.67
C PHE A 341 21.90 43.81 0.44
N TRP A 342 20.67 43.85 0.95
CA TRP A 342 19.82 45.04 0.87
C TRP A 342 20.37 46.21 1.68
N ALA A 343 20.90 45.95 2.88
CA ALA A 343 21.57 46.96 3.70
C ALA A 343 22.83 47.50 3.02
N LEU A 344 23.68 46.63 2.46
CA LEU A 344 24.86 47.01 1.69
C LEU A 344 24.50 47.80 0.43
N TYR A 345 23.47 47.38 -0.31
CA TYR A 345 22.94 48.10 -1.46
C TYR A 345 22.43 49.50 -1.07
N LYS A 346 21.69 49.60 0.03
CA LYS A 346 21.16 50.88 0.55
C LYS A 346 22.27 51.81 1.02
N VAL A 347 23.31 51.28 1.68
CA VAL A 347 24.51 52.04 2.06
C VAL A 347 25.27 52.50 0.81
N ARG A 348 25.48 51.65 -0.18
CA ARG A 348 26.12 52.00 -1.46
C ARG A 348 25.33 53.04 -2.27
N LYS A 349 24.00 53.03 -2.19
CA LYS A 349 23.13 54.07 -2.78
C LYS A 349 23.25 55.40 -2.04
N ARG A 350 23.49 55.38 -0.72
CA ARG A 350 23.69 56.58 0.13
C ARG A 350 25.11 57.15 0.02
N ILE A 351 26.09 56.30 -0.27
CA ILE A 351 27.50 56.62 -0.55
C ILE A 351 27.76 56.54 -2.07
N ARG A 352 26.76 56.83 -2.93
CA ARG A 352 27.13 57.30 -4.28
C ARG A 352 27.80 58.65 -4.05
N PRO A 353 29.12 58.80 -4.30
CA PRO A 353 29.62 60.15 -4.44
C PRO A 353 28.89 60.73 -5.64
N ASN A 354 28.40 61.94 -5.48
CA ASN A 354 28.00 62.77 -6.60
C ASN A 354 29.30 63.11 -7.35
N ILE A 355 29.87 62.14 -8.08
CA ILE A 355 31.02 62.39 -8.95
C ILE A 355 30.44 63.14 -10.12
N ASN A 356 30.49 64.47 -10.04
CA ASN A 356 30.24 65.34 -11.16
C ASN A 356 31.34 65.06 -12.21
N TYR A 357 30.95 64.95 -13.48
CA TYR A 357 31.87 64.67 -14.58
C TYR A 357 32.95 65.76 -14.73
N ASP A 358 32.74 66.93 -14.08
CA ASP A 358 33.68 68.04 -14.04
C ASP A 358 34.87 67.81 -13.08
N ASP A 359 34.76 66.94 -12.07
CA ASP A 359 35.85 66.68 -11.10
C ASP A 359 36.90 65.70 -11.64
N ILE A 360 36.56 64.93 -12.69
CA ILE A 360 37.53 64.05 -13.39
C ILE A 360 38.39 64.86 -14.38
N LYS A 361 38.01 66.11 -14.70
CA LYS A 361 38.78 66.99 -15.60
C LYS A 361 39.93 67.74 -14.90
N LEU A 362 40.08 67.61 -13.58
CA LEU A 362 41.15 68.27 -12.81
C LEU A 362 42.43 67.43 -12.63
N LEU A 363 42.44 66.18 -13.11
CA LEU A 363 43.64 65.31 -13.06
C LEU A 363 44.27 65.05 -14.44
N TYR A 364 43.74 65.68 -15.50
CA TYR A 364 44.35 65.68 -16.83
C TYR A 364 44.31 67.10 -17.41
N GLY A 365 45.42 67.84 -17.27
CA GLY A 365 45.64 69.06 -18.06
C GLY A 365 46.49 70.14 -17.41
N SER A 366 47.80 69.91 -17.29
CA SER A 366 48.80 70.98 -17.46
C SER A 366 50.11 70.33 -17.86
N GLU A 367 50.48 70.51 -19.12
CA GLU A 367 51.80 70.18 -19.66
C GLU A 367 52.89 71.13 -19.15
N GLU A 368 54.13 70.74 -19.47
CA GLU A 368 55.45 71.36 -19.32
C GLU A 368 56.24 70.91 -18.08
N SER A 369 57.35 70.16 -18.17
CA SER A 369 58.33 70.07 -19.26
C SER A 369 59.30 68.89 -19.09
N LEU A 370 60.03 68.61 -20.18
CA LEU A 370 61.34 67.92 -20.32
C LEU A 370 61.37 66.44 -20.72
N ASN A 371 61.74 66.25 -22.00
CA ASN A 371 62.80 65.36 -22.55
C ASN A 371 62.91 63.93 -21.99
N SER A 372 63.00 62.85 -22.77
CA SER A 372 63.59 62.70 -24.10
C SER A 372 63.22 61.32 -24.64
N SER A 373 63.12 61.22 -25.97
CA SER A 373 63.54 60.05 -26.77
C SER A 373 62.77 58.74 -26.56
N THR A 374 62.49 57.90 -27.54
CA THR A 374 62.65 57.85 -29.00
C THR A 374 62.03 56.47 -29.29
N ASP A 375 61.10 56.38 -30.24
CA ASP A 375 60.72 55.16 -30.97
C ASP A 375 60.14 53.99 -30.13
N SER A 376 59.30 53.06 -30.59
CA SER A 376 58.46 52.85 -31.76
C SER A 376 57.86 51.44 -31.58
N TYR A 377 56.66 51.22 -32.13
CA TYR A 377 56.06 49.93 -32.52
C TYR A 377 55.37 49.03 -31.47
N ASP A 378 54.06 48.88 -31.72
CA ASP A 378 53.21 47.68 -31.70
C ASP A 378 53.87 46.34 -31.34
N TYR A 379 53.22 45.55 -30.47
CA TYR A 379 52.37 44.43 -30.91
C TYR A 379 51.65 43.76 -29.73
N ASN A 380 50.45 43.25 -30.01
CA ASN A 380 49.71 42.26 -29.22
C ASN A 380 50.59 41.06 -28.82
N ASN A 381 50.32 40.46 -27.66
CA ASN A 381 49.92 39.05 -27.60
C ASN A 381 49.52 38.60 -26.19
N ASP A 382 48.52 37.72 -26.19
CA ASP A 382 48.11 36.80 -25.14
C ASP A 382 49.30 36.13 -24.44
N TYR A 383 49.13 35.82 -23.15
CA TYR A 383 49.58 34.55 -22.57
C TYR A 383 48.75 34.22 -21.33
N ASP A 384 48.05 33.09 -21.40
CA ASP A 384 47.70 32.25 -20.26
C ASP A 384 48.94 31.95 -19.42
N ASN A 385 48.76 31.83 -18.10
CA ASN A 385 49.50 30.85 -17.29
C ASN A 385 48.76 30.59 -15.96
N ASP A 386 48.38 29.32 -15.83
CA ASP A 386 48.13 28.61 -14.58
C ASP A 386 49.27 28.80 -13.58
N TYR A 387 48.92 28.82 -12.28
CA TYR A 387 49.69 28.12 -11.25
C TYR A 387 48.78 27.76 -10.08
N ASP A 388 48.61 26.45 -9.90
CA ASP A 388 48.21 25.80 -8.66
C ASP A 388 49.10 26.23 -7.47
N ASN A 389 48.50 26.29 -6.28
CA ASN A 389 49.17 25.81 -5.08
C ASN A 389 48.17 25.50 -3.95
N ASP A 390 48.35 24.29 -3.44
CA ASP A 390 47.61 23.61 -2.40
C ASP A 390 47.95 24.06 -0.96
N ASP A 391 47.06 23.64 -0.06
CA ASP A 391 47.25 23.27 1.36
C ASP A 391 47.51 24.35 2.44
N TYR A 392 46.58 24.43 3.42
CA TYR A 392 46.76 23.77 4.73
C TYR A 392 45.53 23.91 5.67
N SER A 393 45.00 22.75 6.08
CA SER A 393 44.58 22.27 7.42
C SER A 393 43.59 22.98 8.38
N ASP A 394 42.75 22.10 8.95
CA ASP A 394 42.38 21.94 10.38
C ASP A 394 41.20 22.73 10.99
N SER A 395 40.10 22.04 11.35
CA SER A 395 39.98 21.27 12.61
C SER A 395 38.52 21.02 13.08
N ASN A 396 38.29 19.79 13.57
CA ASN A 396 37.40 19.34 14.68
C ASN A 396 35.92 19.76 14.78
N SER A 397 35.03 18.76 14.86
CA SER A 397 34.60 18.16 16.14
C SER A 397 33.31 17.34 16.02
N SER A 398 33.40 16.11 16.52
CA SER A 398 32.35 15.17 16.95
C SER A 398 31.14 15.77 17.67
N TYR A 399 29.95 15.15 17.48
CA TYR A 399 29.14 14.59 18.59
C TYR A 399 28.28 13.41 18.11
N ASN A 400 28.53 12.24 18.72
CA ASN A 400 27.61 11.11 18.81
C ASN A 400 26.54 11.41 19.87
N LEU A 401 25.30 10.97 19.65
CA LEU A 401 24.38 10.64 20.74
C LEU A 401 23.37 9.58 20.31
N SER A 402 23.69 8.35 20.72
CA SER A 402 22.81 7.21 20.87
C SER A 402 21.72 7.48 21.91
N TYR A 403 20.48 7.07 21.66
CA TYR A 403 19.57 6.65 22.72
C TYR A 403 18.85 5.37 22.34
N ALA A 404 19.17 4.32 23.10
CA ALA A 404 18.42 3.09 23.22
C ALA A 404 17.78 3.06 24.61
N SER A 405 16.47 2.77 24.69
CA SER A 405 15.79 2.08 25.79
C SER A 405 14.32 1.87 25.36
N THR A 406 13.82 0.69 24.98
CA THR A 406 13.54 -0.57 25.73
C THR A 406 12.52 -0.43 26.88
N LEU A 407 11.44 -1.23 26.75
CA LEU A 407 10.62 -1.90 27.80
C LEU A 407 9.60 -0.98 28.52
N ASP A 408 8.38 -1.39 28.88
CA ASP A 408 7.68 -2.68 28.88
C ASP A 408 6.17 -2.46 29.16
N TYR A 409 5.37 -3.49 28.83
CA TYR A 409 3.91 -3.73 29.01
C TYR A 409 2.94 -3.33 27.88
#